data_AF-A0A2W6VHY2-F1
#
_entry.id   AF-A0A2W6VHY2-F1
#
_cell.length_a   1.000
_cell.length_b   1.000
_cell.length_c   1.000
_cell.angle_alpha   90.00
_cell.angle_beta   90.00
_cell.angle_gamma   90.00
#
_symmetry.space_group_name_H-M   'P 1'
#
loop_
_entity.id
_entity.type
_entity.pdbx_description
1 polymer ?
#
loop_
_entity_poly.entity_id
_entity_poly.type
_entity_poly.pdbx_seq_one_letter_code
_entity_poly.pdbx_strand_id
1 'polypeptide(L)'
;MVEPSRWHPLLAAQEGPTGTWHLLDGFDRAYGTVEIRRVNATDVRYRASFQGEVIGWSTTLRLACERVHAEFLRSHGPNGGPIASWGGTDHGR
;
A
#
# COMPACT_ATOMS: atom_id res chain seq x y z
N MET A 1 -3.89 23.10 23.37
CA MET A 1 -2.77 22.65 22.53
C MET A 1 -3.40 22.01 21.31
N VAL A 2 -3.38 22.67 20.15
CA VAL A 2 -3.86 22.07 18.89
C VAL A 2 -2.77 21.11 18.44
N GLU A 3 -3.11 19.83 18.35
CA GLU A 3 -2.21 18.84 17.75
C GLU A 3 -1.95 19.28 16.31
N PRO A 4 -0.69 19.42 15.87
CA PRO A 4 -0.40 19.82 14.49
C PRO A 4 -1.09 18.83 13.55
N SER A 5 -1.68 19.33 12.47
CA SER A 5 -2.21 18.50 11.38
C SER A 5 -1.17 17.44 11.03
N ARG A 6 -1.41 16.19 11.44
CA ARG A 6 -0.45 15.08 11.31
C ARG A 6 -0.09 14.96 9.84
N TRP A 7 1.14 15.35 9.49
CA TRP A 7 1.68 15.13 8.16
C TRP A 7 1.54 13.65 7.83
N HIS A 8 0.82 13.31 6.77
CA HIS A 8 0.70 11.92 6.35
C HIS A 8 1.95 11.56 5.56
N PRO A 9 2.81 10.65 6.06
CA PRO A 9 3.92 10.13 5.27
C PRO A 9 3.40 9.46 4.00
N LEU A 10 4.32 9.18 3.06
CA LEU A 10 4.01 8.51 1.80
C LEU A 10 3.06 7.31 2.02
N LEU A 11 1.81 7.45 1.58
CA LEU A 11 0.73 6.46 1.75
C LEU A 11 0.54 5.98 3.20
N ALA A 12 0.65 6.87 4.18
CA ALA A 12 0.53 6.54 5.61
C ALA A 12 1.52 5.46 6.09
N ALA A 13 2.68 5.35 5.43
CA ALA A 13 3.76 4.49 5.88
C ALA A 13 4.49 5.10 7.09
N GLN A 14 4.34 4.48 8.26
CA GLN A 14 5.02 4.86 9.48
C GLN A 14 6.17 3.89 9.76
N GLU A 15 7.38 4.41 9.91
CA GLU A 15 8.52 3.58 10.31
C GLU A 15 8.36 3.14 11.78
N GLY A 16 8.52 1.84 12.02
CA GLY A 16 8.56 1.23 13.35
C GLY A 16 10.01 0.94 13.72
N PRO A 17 10.40 -0.34 13.92
CA PRO A 17 11.81 -0.72 13.93
C PRO A 17 12.51 -0.25 12.65
N THR A 18 13.80 0.10 12.75
CA THR A 18 14.59 0.58 11.62
C THR A 18 14.46 -0.33 10.41
N GLY A 19 14.11 0.25 9.26
CA GLY A 19 13.95 -0.49 8.01
C GLY A 19 12.64 -1.29 7.91
N THR A 20 11.68 -1.04 8.79
CA THR A 20 10.33 -1.63 8.75
C THR A 20 9.29 -0.51 8.81
N TRP A 21 8.37 -0.52 7.85
CA TRP A 21 7.28 0.45 7.76
C TRP A 21 5.94 -0.26 7.85
N HIS A 22 5.04 0.25 8.68
CA HIS A 22 3.64 -0.16 8.74
C HIS A 22 2.79 0.84 7.97
N LEU A 23 1.93 0.36 7.08
CA LEU A 23 0.93 1.20 6.43
C LEU A 23 -0.34 1.21 7.29
N LEU A 24 -0.75 2.40 7.71
CA LEU A 24 -1.85 2.61 8.64
C LEU A 24 -3.10 3.12 7.92
N ASP A 25 -4.28 2.65 8.33
CA ASP A 25 -5.56 3.20 7.88
C ASP A 25 -5.95 4.46 8.68
N GLY A 26 -7.12 5.04 8.39
CA GLY A 26 -7.63 6.23 9.08
C GLY A 26 -7.99 6.00 10.57
N PHE A 27 -7.95 4.76 11.05
CA PHE A 27 -8.17 4.38 12.44
C PHE A 27 -6.87 3.94 13.14
N ASP A 28 -5.71 4.27 12.55
CA ASP A 28 -4.37 3.89 13.01
C ASP A 28 -4.15 2.36 13.08
N ARG A 29 -4.89 1.58 12.27
CA ARG A 29 -4.70 0.12 12.17
C ARG A 29 -3.73 -0.21 11.05
N ALA A 30 -2.73 -1.02 11.37
CA ALA A 30 -1.80 -1.51 10.36
C ALA A 30 -2.50 -2.50 9.43
N TYR A 31 -2.54 -2.20 8.13
CA TYR A 31 -3.10 -3.10 7.12
C TYR A 31 -2.02 -3.80 6.29
N GLY A 32 -0.78 -3.32 6.34
CA GLY A 32 0.34 -3.99 5.68
C GLY A 32 1.69 -3.52 6.19
N THR A 33 2.73 -4.23 5.77
CA THR A 33 4.11 -4.00 6.25
C THR A 33 5.06 -4.01 5.06
N VAL A 34 6.06 -3.13 5.10
CA VAL A 34 7.19 -3.12 4.17
C VAL A 34 8.49 -3.25 4.97
N GLU A 35 9.39 -4.12 4.52
CA GLU A 35 10.69 -4.33 5.15
C GLU A 35 11.81 -4.14 4.14
N ILE A 36 12.83 -3.36 4.48
CA ILE A 36 14.06 -3.32 3.69
C ILE A 36 14.88 -4.57 3.99
N ARG A 37 15.27 -5.27 2.94
CA ARG A 37 16.00 -6.53 3.03
C ARG A 37 17.16 -6.50 2.05
N ARG A 38 18.33 -6.93 2.51
CA ARG A 38 19.46 -7.20 1.64
C ARG A 38 19.23 -8.55 0.97
N VAL A 39 19.28 -8.58 -0.37
CA VAL A 39 19.03 -9.82 -1.15
C VAL A 39 20.31 -10.43 -1.71
N ASN A 40 21.40 -9.66 -1.76
CA ASN A 40 22.76 -10.12 -2.06
C ASN A 40 23.78 -9.09 -1.51
N ALA A 41 25.06 -9.19 -1.89
CA ALA A 41 26.10 -8.31 -1.37
C ALA A 41 25.88 -6.80 -1.66
N THR A 42 25.23 -6.46 -2.78
CA THR A 42 25.12 -5.09 -3.29
C THR A 42 23.69 -4.55 -3.31
N ASP A 43 22.70 -5.43 -3.33
CA ASP A 43 21.31 -5.06 -3.55
C ASP A 43 20.46 -5.12 -2.28
N VAL A 44 19.68 -4.07 -2.09
CA VAL A 44 18.56 -4.00 -1.16
C VAL A 44 17.24 -3.96 -1.91
N ARG A 45 16.24 -4.62 -1.36
CA ARG A 45 14.87 -4.66 -1.87
C ARG A 45 13.90 -4.43 -0.73
N TYR A 46 12.72 -3.93 -1.07
CA TYR A 46 11.63 -3.71 -0.15
C TYR A 46 10.63 -4.85 -0.31
N ARG A 47 10.56 -5.72 0.70
CA ARG A 47 9.59 -6.81 0.80
C ARG A 47 8.26 -6.22 1.23
N ALA A 48 7.22 -6.43 0.44
CA ALA A 48 5.87 -5.92 0.69
C ALA A 48 4.96 -7.06 1.16
N SER A 49 4.28 -6.85 2.28
CA SER A 49 3.36 -7.81 2.88
C SER A 49 2.00 -7.21 3.20
N PHE A 50 0.95 -7.97 2.95
CA PHE A 50 -0.45 -7.64 3.23
C PHE A 50 -1.11 -8.81 3.96
N GLN A 51 -1.76 -8.55 5.10
CA GLN A 51 -2.36 -9.58 5.96
C GLN A 51 -1.44 -10.77 6.28
N GLY A 52 -0.14 -10.50 6.47
CA GLY A 52 0.88 -11.52 6.79
C GLY A 52 1.52 -12.17 5.57
N GLU A 53 0.93 -12.04 4.38
CA GLU A 53 1.42 -12.68 3.15
C GLU A 53 2.32 -11.75 2.34
N VAL A 54 3.32 -12.31 1.67
CA VAL A 54 4.19 -11.54 0.76
C VAL A 54 3.50 -11.35 -0.57
N ILE A 55 3.23 -10.11 -0.92
CA ILE A 55 2.57 -9.74 -2.17
C ILE A 55 3.55 -9.22 -3.23
N GLY A 56 4.81 -9.00 -2.86
CA GLY A 56 5.86 -8.71 -3.83
C GLY A 56 7.11 -8.06 -3.25
N TRP A 57 8.01 -7.71 -4.16
CA TRP A 57 9.28 -7.05 -3.87
C TRP A 57 9.44 -5.82 -4.76
N SER A 58 10.02 -4.76 -4.23
CA SER A 58 10.25 -3.51 -4.97
C SER A 58 11.68 -2.99 -4.77
N THR A 59 12.15 -2.15 -5.69
CA THR A 59 13.44 -1.46 -5.59
C THR A 59 13.37 -0.19 -4.75
N THR A 60 12.18 0.36 -4.53
CA THR A 60 11.96 1.57 -3.74
C THR A 60 10.89 1.34 -2.69
N LEU A 61 11.00 2.06 -1.57
CA LEU A 61 9.98 2.08 -0.52
C LEU A 61 8.63 2.52 -1.08
N ARG A 62 8.63 3.56 -1.93
CA ARG A 62 7.43 4.08 -2.58
C ARG A 62 6.64 3.01 -3.32
N LEU A 63 7.30 2.25 -4.19
CA LEU A 63 6.64 1.22 -4.98
C LEU A 63 6.12 0.07 -4.11
N ALA A 64 6.85 -0.27 -3.03
CA ALA A 64 6.35 -1.25 -2.06
C ALA A 64 5.08 -0.75 -1.34
N CYS A 65 5.06 0.50 -0.90
CA CYS A 65 3.88 1.12 -0.29
C CYS A 65 2.70 1.17 -1.25
N GLU A 66 2.92 1.57 -2.51
CA GLU A 66 1.89 1.60 -3.56
C GLU A 66 1.29 0.20 -3.80
N ARG A 67 2.11 -0.86 -3.80
CA ARG A 67 1.64 -2.25 -3.92
C ARG A 67 0.77 -2.68 -2.74
N VAL A 68 1.21 -2.43 -1.51
CA VAL A 68 0.43 -2.76 -0.30
C VAL A 68 -0.88 -2.00 -0.29
N HIS A 69 -0.86 -0.71 -0.66
CA HIS A 69 -2.08 0.10 -0.72
C HIS A 69 -3.03 -0.36 -1.84
N ALA A 70 -2.51 -0.73 -3.01
CA ALA A 70 -3.31 -1.30 -4.08
C ALA A 70 -4.01 -2.60 -3.64
N GLU A 71 -3.31 -3.49 -2.94
CA GLU A 71 -3.90 -4.72 -2.41
C GLU A 71 -4.97 -4.43 -1.34
N PHE A 72 -4.72 -3.47 -0.45
CA PHE A 72 -5.72 -3.01 0.51
C PHE A 72 -7.00 -2.54 -0.18
N LEU A 73 -6.91 -1.69 -1.22
CA LEU A 73 -8.08 -1.25 -1.98
C LEU A 73 -8.79 -2.41 -2.66
N ARG A 74 -8.05 -3.35 -3.25
CA ARG A 74 -8.62 -4.55 -3.91
C ARG A 74 -9.37 -5.44 -2.93
N SER A 75 -8.88 -5.58 -1.69
CA SER A 75 -9.53 -6.38 -0.66
C SER A 75 -10.87 -5.81 -0.16
N HIS A 76 -11.12 -4.51 -0.37
CA HIS A 76 -12.38 -3.82 0.00
C HIS A 76 -13.36 -3.69 -1.18
N GLY A 77 -12.89 -3.93 -2.41
CA GLY A 77 -13.74 -3.86 -3.60
C GLY A 77 -14.62 -5.10 -3.75
N PRO A 78 -15.80 -4.98 -4.38
CA PRO A 78 -16.50 -6.17 -4.87
C PRO A 78 -15.59 -6.91 -5.85
N ASN A 79 -15.51 -8.24 -5.74
CA ASN A 79 -14.77 -9.10 -6.71
C ASN A 79 -15.37 -9.09 -8.13
N GLY A 80 -16.26 -8.15 -8.45
CA GLY A 80 -16.93 -7.97 -9.73
C GLY A 80 -16.81 -6.52 -10.20
N GLY A 81 -16.97 -6.32 -11.51
CA GLY A 81 -16.97 -4.99 -12.12
C GLY A 81 -18.07 -4.07 -11.57
N PRO A 82 -18.07 -2.79 -11.97
CA PRO A 82 -19.09 -1.83 -11.53
C PRO A 82 -20.50 -2.40 -11.73
N ILE A 83 -21.31 -2.43 -10.66
CA ILE A 83 -22.74 -2.79 -10.76
C ILE A 83 -23.51 -1.78 -11.61
N ALA A 84 -23.01 -0.54 -11.69
CA ALA A 84 -23.60 0.52 -12.49
C ALA A 84 -22.64 0.98 -13.59
N SER A 85 -23.11 0.93 -14.84
CA SER A 85 -22.59 1.72 -15.95
C SER A 85 -23.30 3.07 -15.91
N TRP A 86 -22.67 4.08 -15.29
CA TRP A 86 -23.16 5.44 -15.36
C TRP A 86 -22.80 6.05 -16.72
N GLY A 87 -23.43 5.53 -17.77
CA GLY A 87 -23.47 6.13 -19.11
C GLY A 87 -22.15 6.10 -19.88
N GLY A 88 -21.64 4.91 -20.20
CA GLY A 88 -20.77 4.77 -21.36
C GLY A 88 -21.62 4.94 -22.63
N THR A 89 -21.50 6.08 -23.32
CA THR A 89 -22.08 6.24 -24.65
C THR A 89 -21.40 5.25 -25.60
N ASP A 90 -22.09 4.15 -25.88
CA ASP A 90 -21.81 3.32 -27.04
C ASP A 90 -22.16 4.15 -28.28
N HIS A 91 -21.18 4.88 -28.82
CA HIS A 91 -21.28 5.41 -30.17
C HIS A 91 -20.95 4.27 -31.14
N GLY A 92 -21.95 3.43 -31.35
CA GLY A 92 -21.95 2.40 -32.37
C GLY A 92 -22.12 3.00 -33.78
N ARG A 93 -21.18 2.58 -34.63
CA ARG A 93 -21.13 2.60 -36.12
C ARG A 93 -20.78 3.91 -36.82
#